data_AF-A0A1F9E732-F1
#
_entry.id   AF-A0A1F9E732-F1
#
_cell.length_a   1.000
_cell.length_b   1.000
_cell.length_c   1.000
_cell.angle_alpha   90.00
_cell.angle_beta   90.00
_cell.angle_gamma   90.00
#
_symmetry.space_group_name_H-M   'P 1'
#
loop_
_entity.id
_entity.type
_entity.pdbx_description
1 polymer ?
#
loop_
_entity_poly.entity_id
_entity_poly.type
_entity_poly.pdbx_seq_one_letter_code
_entity_poly.pdbx_strand_id
1 'polypeptide(L)'
;MNINVLRVISRLRHLSRSELARMAHVSKQAVCLWFQKRGFQKKGFQKDDTTISVQSKHLQSLALALHLKVDDLMTSLPLSQDTPQKTSLTASLLWDHLYPSLEDFVIALVQHKPRALSRLVEVYGLFQSKNMVGKSIWTLFPKYKKYLPPIRQKQSEQLWHLVQDQTLN
;
A
#
# COMPACT_ATOMS: atom_id res chain seq x y z
N MET A 1 -3.89 16.19 -10.21
CA MET A 1 -3.98 14.74 -9.88
C MET A 1 -2.77 14.33 -9.08
N ASN A 2 -2.93 13.58 -8.00
CA ASN A 2 -1.82 13.08 -7.19
C ASN A 2 -1.22 11.81 -7.85
N ILE A 3 0.03 11.87 -8.27
CA ILE A 3 0.68 10.77 -8.98
C ILE A 3 0.98 9.57 -8.07
N ASN A 4 1.16 9.78 -6.77
CA ASN A 4 1.45 8.69 -5.83
C ASN A 4 0.21 7.83 -5.63
N VAL A 5 -0.97 8.44 -5.54
CA VAL A 5 -2.25 7.72 -5.51
C VAL A 5 -2.40 6.85 -6.76
N LEU A 6 -2.18 7.44 -7.94
CA LEU A 6 -2.30 6.69 -9.20
C LEU A 6 -1.28 5.54 -9.29
N ARG A 7 -0.06 5.73 -8.77
CA ARG A 7 0.97 4.67 -8.72
C ARG A 7 0.59 3.52 -7.79
N VAL A 8 0.00 3.82 -6.63
CA VAL A 8 -0.47 2.78 -5.70
C VAL A 8 -1.63 2.02 -6.31
N ILE A 9 -2.62 2.71 -6.87
CA ILE A 9 -3.76 2.08 -7.56
C ILE A 9 -3.29 1.20 -8.72
N SER A 10 -2.36 1.70 -9.55
CA SER A 10 -1.86 0.94 -10.69
C SER A 10 -1.15 -0.33 -10.24
N ARG A 11 -0.40 -0.30 -9.14
CA ARG A 11 0.27 -1.49 -8.60
C ARG A 11 -0.73 -2.46 -7.97
N LEU A 12 -1.72 -1.97 -7.23
CA LEU A 12 -2.76 -2.79 -6.61
C LEU A 12 -3.58 -3.54 -7.65
N ARG A 13 -3.92 -2.87 -8.77
CA ARG A 13 -4.75 -3.41 -9.84
C ARG A 13 -3.96 -3.98 -11.01
N HIS A 14 -2.64 -4.08 -10.89
CA HIS A 14 -1.74 -4.56 -11.95
C HIS A 14 -1.89 -3.82 -13.30
N LEU A 15 -2.22 -2.53 -13.26
CA LEU A 15 -2.46 -1.73 -14.46
C LEU A 15 -1.15 -1.28 -15.10
N SER A 16 -1.03 -1.55 -16.39
CA SER A 16 0.02 -1.04 -17.25
C SER A 16 -0.19 0.43 -17.63
N ARG A 17 0.88 1.11 -18.04
CA ARG A 17 0.79 2.50 -18.56
C ARG A 17 -0.10 2.60 -19.80
N SER A 18 -0.18 1.54 -20.60
CA SER A 18 -1.04 1.48 -21.78
C SER A 18 -2.53 1.44 -21.40
N GLU A 19 -2.88 0.71 -20.35
CA GLU A 19 -4.26 0.64 -19.85
C GLU A 19 -4.69 1.96 -19.22
N LEU A 20 -3.82 2.57 -18.41
CA LEU A 20 -4.08 3.91 -17.85
C LEU A 20 -4.29 4.94 -18.96
N ALA A 21 -3.53 4.86 -20.05
CA ALA A 21 -3.68 5.75 -21.20
C ALA A 21 -5.03 5.56 -21.89
N ARG A 22 -5.46 4.30 -22.06
CA ARG A 22 -6.77 3.95 -22.62
C ARG A 22 -7.92 4.47 -21.72
N MET A 23 -7.82 4.26 -20.41
CA MET A 23 -8.82 4.72 -19.43
C MET A 23 -8.95 6.24 -19.38
N ALA A 24 -7.85 6.98 -19.52
CA ALA A 24 -7.85 8.44 -19.50
C ALA A 24 -8.05 9.10 -20.88
N HIS A 25 -8.18 8.31 -21.95
CA HIS A 25 -8.23 8.78 -23.34
C HIS A 25 -7.05 9.69 -23.72
N VAL A 26 -5.83 9.28 -23.38
CA VAL A 26 -4.58 10.00 -23.71
C VAL A 26 -3.57 9.06 -24.36
N SER A 27 -2.47 9.61 -24.89
CA SER A 27 -1.37 8.79 -25.39
C SER A 27 -0.61 8.10 -24.24
N LYS A 28 -0.05 6.92 -24.51
CA LYS A 28 0.87 6.23 -23.56
C LYS A 28 2.04 7.12 -23.14
N GLN A 29 2.52 7.96 -24.07
CA GLN A 29 3.60 8.91 -23.79
C GLN A 29 3.17 9.98 -22.78
N ALA A 30 1.96 10.51 -22.87
CA ALA A 30 1.42 11.44 -21.87
C ALA A 30 1.39 10.80 -20.47
N VAL A 31 0.96 9.54 -20.37
CA VAL A 31 1.02 8.80 -19.10
C VAL A 31 2.46 8.58 -18.65
N CYS A 32 3.40 8.21 -19.53
CA CYS A 32 4.81 8.13 -19.16
C CYS A 32 5.34 9.44 -18.58
N LEU A 33 4.97 10.59 -19.16
CA LEU A 33 5.33 11.91 -18.67
C LEU A 33 4.75 12.19 -17.28
N TRP A 34 3.51 11.76 -17.01
CA TRP A 34 2.90 11.85 -15.68
C TRP A 34 3.75 11.17 -14.61
N PHE A 35 4.29 9.99 -14.91
CA PHE A 35 5.12 9.23 -13.99
C PHE A 35 6.60 9.66 -13.94
N GLN A 36 7.08 10.43 -14.93
CA GLN A 36 8.45 10.93 -15.03
C GLN A 36 8.71 12.24 -14.29
N LYS A 37 7.68 13.00 -13.89
CA LYS A 37 7.82 14.26 -13.11
C LYS A 37 8.28 14.00 -11.66
N ARG A 38 9.48 13.45 -11.51
CA ARG A 38 10.33 13.48 -10.31
C ARG A 38 11.68 14.01 -10.79
N GLY A 39 12.02 15.26 -10.48
CA GLY A 39 13.41 15.68 -10.73
C GLY A 39 13.75 17.15 -10.99
N PHE A 40 12.90 18.12 -10.66
CA PHE A 40 13.38 19.51 -10.55
C PHE A 40 13.28 19.99 -9.11
N GLN A 41 14.14 19.44 -8.25
CA GLN A 41 14.50 20.08 -6.99
C GLN A 41 15.32 21.34 -7.32
N LYS A 42 14.65 22.48 -7.52
CA LYS A 42 15.32 23.77 -7.36
C LYS A 42 15.59 23.95 -5.86
N LYS A 43 16.87 24.06 -5.51
CA LYS A 43 17.36 24.45 -4.17
C LYS A 43 16.50 25.61 -3.64
N GLY A 44 15.79 25.40 -2.53
CA GLY A 44 15.17 26.47 -1.75
C GLY A 44 13.69 26.33 -1.39
N PHE A 45 12.90 25.46 -2.03
CA PHE A 45 11.49 25.26 -1.65
C PHE A 45 11.11 23.77 -1.71
N GLN A 46 10.97 23.13 -0.54
CA GLN A 46 10.35 21.83 -0.38
C GLN A 46 8.84 21.95 -0.64
N LYS A 47 8.43 21.98 -1.92
CA LYS A 47 7.06 21.65 -2.29
C LYS A 47 7.10 20.26 -2.93
N ASP A 48 6.48 19.30 -2.26
CA ASP A 48 6.21 17.96 -2.78
C ASP A 48 5.34 18.07 -4.03
N ASP A 49 5.97 18.30 -5.19
CA ASP A 49 5.30 18.41 -6.49
C ASP A 49 4.90 17.02 -7.00
N THR A 50 4.11 16.33 -6.19
CA THR A 50 3.47 15.03 -6.51
C THR A 50 2.17 15.23 -7.27
N THR A 51 1.72 16.48 -7.40
CA THR A 51 0.55 16.87 -8.16
C THR A 51 0.91 17.19 -9.59
N ILE A 52 0.32 16.46 -10.53
CA ILE A 52 0.43 16.77 -11.95
C ILE A 52 -0.83 17.50 -12.44
N SER A 53 -0.60 18.52 -13.26
CA SER A 53 -1.66 19.20 -14.01
C SER A 53 -2.13 18.28 -15.14
N VAL A 54 -3.40 17.91 -15.09
CA VAL A 54 -4.10 17.06 -16.07
C VAL A 54 -5.42 17.75 -16.37
N GLN A 55 -5.83 17.77 -17.64
CA GLN A 55 -7.11 18.38 -18.01
C GLN A 55 -8.27 17.64 -17.32
N SER A 56 -9.28 18.39 -16.87
CA SER A 56 -10.40 17.86 -16.08
C SER A 56 -11.10 16.68 -16.76
N LYS A 57 -11.26 16.71 -18.10
CA LYS A 57 -11.87 15.61 -18.87
C LYS A 57 -11.13 14.28 -18.74
N HIS A 58 -9.80 14.31 -18.71
CA HIS A 58 -8.97 13.10 -18.60
C HIS A 58 -9.01 12.56 -17.17
N LEU A 59 -9.01 13.47 -16.19
CA LEU A 59 -9.12 13.09 -14.77
C LEU A 59 -10.49 12.46 -14.46
N GLN A 60 -11.58 13.03 -14.99
CA GLN A 60 -12.93 12.47 -14.85
C GLN A 60 -13.03 11.09 -15.52
N SER A 61 -12.54 10.95 -16.75
CA SER A 61 -12.54 9.68 -17.47
C SER A 61 -11.78 8.59 -16.70
N LEU A 62 -10.61 8.94 -16.16
CA LEU A 62 -9.80 8.03 -15.34
C LEU A 62 -10.49 7.66 -14.02
N ALA A 63 -11.11 8.62 -13.33
CA ALA A 63 -11.86 8.38 -12.10
C ALA A 63 -13.02 7.41 -12.32
N LEU A 64 -13.80 7.63 -13.40
CA LEU A 64 -14.90 6.76 -13.80
C LEU A 64 -14.42 5.34 -14.12
N ALA A 65 -13.36 5.21 -14.93
CA ALA A 65 -12.80 3.91 -15.30
C ALA A 65 -12.20 3.15 -14.10
N LEU A 66 -11.71 3.87 -13.08
CA LEU A 66 -11.21 3.29 -11.85
C LEU A 66 -12.30 3.06 -10.80
N HIS A 67 -13.55 3.45 -11.04
CA HIS A 67 -14.63 3.43 -10.05
C HIS A 67 -14.24 4.17 -8.75
N LEU A 68 -13.64 5.35 -8.89
CA LEU A 68 -13.23 6.23 -7.80
C LEU A 68 -13.83 7.62 -7.97
N LYS A 69 -13.93 8.38 -6.88
CA LYS A 69 -14.27 9.80 -6.98
C LYS A 69 -13.04 10.55 -7.48
N VAL A 70 -13.27 11.66 -8.19
CA VAL A 70 -12.19 12.55 -8.63
C VAL A 70 -11.37 13.02 -7.42
N ASP A 71 -12.04 13.30 -6.30
CA ASP A 71 -11.39 13.72 -5.05
C ASP A 71 -10.42 12.65 -4.51
N ASP A 72 -10.71 11.37 -4.67
CA ASP A 72 -9.82 10.29 -4.23
C ASP A 72 -8.49 10.31 -5.00
N LEU A 73 -8.53 10.66 -6.30
CA LEU A 73 -7.32 10.81 -7.14
C LEU A 73 -6.54 12.10 -6.85
N MET A 74 -7.15 13.05 -6.15
CA MET A 74 -6.53 14.33 -5.77
C MET A 74 -6.00 14.31 -4.34
N THR A 75 -6.63 13.54 -3.47
CA THR A 75 -6.31 13.44 -2.04
C THR A 75 -4.97 12.78 -1.84
N SER A 76 -4.12 13.36 -1.00
CA SER A 76 -2.84 12.75 -0.67
C SER A 76 -3.04 11.49 0.18
N LEU A 77 -2.25 10.45 -0.08
CA LEU A 77 -2.24 9.29 0.79
C LEU A 77 -1.76 9.71 2.19
N PRO A 78 -2.37 9.19 3.27
CA PRO A 78 -1.85 9.39 4.61
C PRO A 78 -0.39 8.93 4.64
N LEU A 79 0.49 9.74 5.23
CA LEU A 79 1.95 9.53 5.29
C LEU A 79 2.71 9.71 3.96
N SER A 80 2.13 10.37 2.95
CA SER A 80 2.88 10.75 1.74
C SER A 80 3.97 11.80 2.01
N GLN A 81 3.90 12.51 3.15
CA GLN A 81 4.90 13.50 3.59
C GLN A 81 5.84 12.88 4.64
N ASP A 82 7.07 13.37 4.72
CA ASP A 82 8.04 12.92 5.71
C ASP A 82 7.68 13.45 7.11
N THR A 83 6.77 12.73 7.76
CA THR A 83 6.35 12.99 9.14
C THR A 83 7.16 12.12 10.12
N PRO A 84 7.35 12.55 11.38
CA PRO A 84 7.98 11.71 12.41
C PRO A 84 7.32 10.33 12.54
N GLN A 85 5.99 10.28 12.35
CA GLN A 85 5.23 9.05 12.35
C GLN A 85 5.61 8.12 11.19
N LYS A 86 5.77 8.65 9.97
CA LYS A 86 6.23 7.87 8.82
C LYS A 86 7.61 7.29 9.06
N THR A 87 8.53 8.08 9.63
CA THR A 87 9.88 7.62 9.96
C THR A 87 9.87 6.50 10.99
N SER A 88 9.07 6.66 12.06
CA SER A 88 8.90 5.62 13.08
C SER A 88 8.33 4.34 12.50
N LEU A 89 7.27 4.42 11.70
CA LEU A 89 6.67 3.25 11.04
C LEU A 89 7.64 2.57 10.06
N THR A 90 8.40 3.37 9.30
CA THR A 90 9.43 2.86 8.39
C THR A 90 10.49 2.08 9.17
N ALA A 91 10.99 2.63 10.27
CA ALA A 91 11.97 1.96 11.12
C ALA A 91 11.43 0.66 11.72
N SER A 92 10.17 0.63 12.16
CA SER A 92 9.60 -0.58 12.78
C SER A 92 9.21 -1.66 11.76
N LEU A 93 8.67 -1.28 10.60
CA LEU A 93 8.10 -2.24 9.65
C LEU A 93 9.05 -2.63 8.52
N LEU A 94 9.98 -1.74 8.15
CA LEU A 94 10.84 -1.90 6.97
C LEU A 94 12.33 -2.03 7.31
N TRP A 95 12.65 -2.41 8.55
CA TRP A 95 14.04 -2.52 9.04
C TRP A 95 14.92 -3.47 8.21
N ASP A 96 14.33 -4.49 7.60
CA ASP A 96 15.04 -5.49 6.78
C ASP A 96 15.07 -5.13 5.28
N HIS A 97 14.53 -3.97 4.91
CA HIS A 97 14.40 -3.51 3.53
C HIS A 97 13.69 -4.48 2.58
N LEU A 98 12.89 -5.43 3.10
CA LEU A 98 12.14 -6.38 2.28
C LEU A 98 11.13 -5.68 1.36
N TYR A 99 10.61 -4.54 1.81
CA TYR A 99 9.74 -3.67 1.03
C TYR A 99 10.42 -2.30 0.85
N PRO A 100 10.48 -1.76 -0.38
CA PRO A 100 11.15 -0.48 -0.66
C PRO A 100 10.51 0.73 0.01
N SER A 101 9.21 0.67 0.32
CA SER A 101 8.47 1.76 0.95
C SER A 101 7.26 1.25 1.75
N LEU A 102 6.66 2.12 2.56
CA LEU A 102 5.47 1.78 3.34
C LEU A 102 4.28 1.48 2.44
N GLU A 103 4.14 2.17 1.31
CA GLU A 103 3.11 1.88 0.32
C GLU A 103 3.28 0.48 -0.26
N ASP A 104 4.52 0.06 -0.51
CA ASP A 104 4.81 -1.29 -1.04
C ASP A 104 4.48 -2.38 -0.02
N PHE A 105 4.75 -2.10 1.25
CA PHE A 105 4.34 -2.97 2.34
C PHE A 105 2.80 -3.06 2.47
N VAL A 106 2.10 -1.93 2.42
CA VAL A 106 0.63 -1.89 2.46
C VAL A 106 0.03 -2.62 1.26
N ILE A 107 0.57 -2.43 0.05
CA ILE A 107 0.16 -3.18 -1.15
C ILE A 107 0.32 -4.68 -0.90
N ALA A 108 1.45 -5.12 -0.32
CA ALA A 108 1.69 -6.51 -0.02
C ALA A 108 0.73 -7.07 1.06
N LEU A 109 0.32 -6.26 2.05
CA LEU A 109 -0.68 -6.62 3.04
C LEU A 109 -2.07 -6.81 2.42
N VAL A 110 -2.49 -5.89 1.54
CA VAL A 110 -3.75 -5.97 0.80
C VAL A 110 -3.77 -7.22 -0.09
N GLN A 111 -2.63 -7.56 -0.70
CA GLN A 111 -2.47 -8.79 -1.49
C GLN A 111 -2.24 -10.05 -0.63
N HIS A 112 -2.32 -9.93 0.69
CA HIS A 112 -2.14 -11.02 1.65
C HIS A 112 -0.84 -11.82 1.46
N LYS A 113 0.24 -11.13 1.10
CA LYS A 113 1.56 -11.76 0.94
C LYS A 113 2.03 -12.31 2.30
N PRO A 114 2.41 -13.60 2.40
CA PRO A 114 2.77 -14.21 3.68
C PRO A 114 3.82 -13.44 4.49
N ARG A 115 4.89 -12.95 3.83
CA ARG A 115 5.94 -12.18 4.51
C ARG A 115 5.47 -10.83 5.04
N ALA A 116 4.50 -10.19 4.38
CA ALA A 116 3.94 -8.92 4.86
C ALA A 116 3.08 -9.17 6.11
N LEU A 117 2.23 -10.20 6.05
CA LEU A 117 1.37 -10.59 7.17
C LEU A 117 2.21 -10.99 8.39
N SER A 118 3.28 -11.77 8.19
CA SER A 118 4.18 -12.15 9.29
C SER A 118 4.87 -10.94 9.91
N ARG A 119 5.35 -9.98 9.11
CA ARG A 119 5.97 -8.74 9.62
C ARG A 119 4.98 -7.91 10.43
N LEU A 120 3.73 -7.79 9.99
CA LEU A 120 2.72 -7.06 10.76
C LEU A 120 2.46 -7.75 12.11
N VAL A 121 2.33 -9.08 12.12
CA VAL A 121 2.13 -9.88 13.34
C VAL A 121 3.36 -9.88 14.25
N GLU A 122 4.56 -9.83 13.69
CA GLU A 122 5.81 -9.72 14.43
C GLU A 122 5.85 -8.43 15.25
N VAL A 123 5.49 -7.30 14.63
CA VAL A 123 5.52 -5.96 15.24
C VAL A 123 4.34 -5.75 16.19
N TYR A 124 3.11 -5.99 15.75
CA TYR A 124 1.90 -5.62 16.49
C TYR A 124 1.21 -6.78 17.21
N GLY A 125 1.60 -8.02 16.93
CA GLY A 125 0.90 -9.21 17.42
C GLY A 125 -0.37 -9.54 16.63
N LEU A 126 -0.96 -10.70 16.90
CA LEU A 126 -2.05 -11.28 16.10
C LEU A 126 -3.36 -10.49 16.15
N PHE A 127 -3.81 -10.08 17.33
CA PHE A 127 -5.08 -9.39 17.49
C PHE A 127 -5.08 -8.00 16.85
N GLN A 128 -4.04 -7.20 17.09
CA GLN A 128 -3.92 -5.88 16.45
C GLN A 128 -3.81 -6.03 14.93
N SER A 129 -3.00 -6.98 14.45
CA SER A 129 -2.90 -7.25 13.01
C SER A 129 -4.25 -7.64 12.39
N LYS A 130 -5.07 -8.45 13.08
CA LYS A 130 -6.42 -8.77 12.63
C LYS A 130 -7.32 -7.54 12.60
N ASN A 131 -7.21 -6.63 13.56
CA ASN A 131 -8.01 -5.41 13.53
C ASN A 131 -7.61 -4.49 12.37
N MET A 132 -6.36 -4.54 11.92
CA MET A 132 -5.86 -3.72 10.80
C MET A 132 -6.17 -4.33 9.42
N VAL A 133 -5.98 -5.65 9.24
CA VAL A 133 -6.06 -6.31 7.91
C VAL A 133 -7.32 -7.18 7.76
N GLY A 134 -7.92 -7.60 8.88
CA GLY A 134 -9.12 -8.43 8.92
C GLY A 134 -8.86 -9.92 9.15
N LYS A 135 -9.86 -10.75 8.82
CA LYS A 135 -9.90 -12.20 9.09
C LYS A 135 -8.82 -13.00 8.33
N SER A 136 -8.20 -12.40 7.32
CA SER A 136 -7.10 -12.99 6.55
C SER A 136 -5.90 -13.35 7.44
N ILE A 137 -5.69 -12.62 8.54
CA ILE A 137 -4.66 -12.92 9.54
C ILE A 137 -4.89 -14.32 10.15
N TRP A 138 -6.11 -14.65 10.58
CA TRP A 138 -6.39 -15.97 11.15
C TRP A 138 -6.39 -17.08 10.09
N THR A 139 -7.06 -16.84 8.97
CA THR A 139 -7.25 -17.87 7.92
C THR A 139 -5.94 -18.23 7.21
N LEU A 140 -5.00 -17.29 7.07
CA LEU A 140 -3.72 -17.52 6.41
C LEU A 140 -2.57 -17.81 7.39
N PHE A 141 -2.84 -17.87 8.70
CA PHE A 141 -1.82 -18.13 9.71
C PHE A 141 -0.94 -19.36 9.40
N PRO A 142 -1.48 -20.53 9.00
CA PRO A 142 -0.65 -21.69 8.65
C PRO A 142 0.36 -21.40 7.53
N LYS A 143 0.05 -20.49 6.61
CA LYS A 143 0.91 -20.16 5.46
C LYS A 143 2.03 -19.21 5.83
N TYR A 144 1.80 -18.27 6.75
CA TYR A 144 2.80 -17.26 7.11
C TYR A 144 3.53 -17.50 8.43
N LYS A 145 3.05 -18.40 9.30
CA LYS A 145 3.67 -18.66 10.62
C LYS A 145 5.16 -19.02 10.55
N LYS A 146 5.59 -19.66 9.46
CA LYS A 146 7.00 -20.03 9.20
C LYS A 146 7.94 -18.84 9.02
N TYR A 147 7.41 -17.64 8.78
CA TYR A 147 8.19 -16.41 8.65
C TYR A 147 8.25 -15.61 9.95
N LEU A 148 7.59 -16.09 11.02
CA LEU A 148 7.68 -15.47 12.34
C LEU A 148 8.94 -15.95 13.07
N PRO A 149 9.54 -15.12 13.93
CA PRO A 149 10.55 -15.57 14.87
C PRO A 149 10.02 -16.70 15.77
N PRO A 150 10.84 -17.69 16.17
CA PRO A 150 10.36 -18.89 16.87
C PRO A 150 9.52 -18.62 18.12
N ILE A 151 9.88 -17.61 18.93
CA ILE A 151 9.15 -17.22 20.14
C ILE A 151 7.76 -16.67 19.76
N ARG A 152 7.72 -15.73 18.81
CA ARG A 152 6.47 -15.16 18.29
C ARG A 152 5.59 -16.23 17.65
N GLN A 153 6.17 -17.16 16.92
CA GLN A 153 5.45 -18.26 16.29
C GLN A 153 4.73 -19.11 17.32
N LYS A 154 5.43 -19.57 18.39
CA LYS A 154 4.82 -20.38 19.46
C LYS A 154 3.67 -19.66 20.16
N GLN A 155 3.87 -18.40 20.53
CA GLN A 155 2.83 -17.57 21.16
C GLN A 155 1.62 -17.40 20.24
N SER A 156 1.88 -17.14 18.96
CA SER A 156 0.86 -16.94 17.93
C SER A 156 0.06 -18.20 17.66
N GLU A 157 0.72 -19.36 17.69
CA GLU A 157 0.10 -20.66 17.44
C GLU A 157 -0.86 -21.05 18.56
N GLN A 158 -0.48 -20.82 19.82
CA GLN A 158 -1.39 -20.99 20.97
C GLN A 158 -2.66 -20.14 20.83
N LEU A 159 -2.51 -18.85 20.50
CA LEU A 159 -3.64 -17.96 20.28
C LEU A 159 -4.50 -18.38 19.09
N TRP A 160 -3.87 -18.84 18.01
CA TRP A 160 -4.58 -19.31 16.83
C TRP A 160 -5.44 -20.54 17.13
N HIS A 161 -4.92 -21.52 17.85
CA HIS A 161 -5.69 -22.70 18.27
C HIS A 161 -6.90 -22.33 19.13
N LEU A 162 -6.71 -21.49 20.15
CA LEU A 162 -7.81 -21.02 21.01
C LEU A 162 -8.96 -20.37 20.23
N VAL A 163 -8.63 -19.57 19.21
CA VAL A 163 -9.64 -18.92 18.36
C VAL A 163 -10.36 -19.92 17.46
N GLN A 164 -9.65 -20.92 16.91
CA GLN A 164 -10.27 -21.97 16.09
C GLN A 164 -11.28 -22.78 16.93
N ASP A 165 -10.90 -23.17 18.15
CA ASP A 165 -11.74 -23.95 19.06
C ASP A 165 -13.00 -23.19 19.49
N GLN A 166 -12.92 -21.87 19.62
CA GLN A 166 -14.09 -21.01 19.92
C GLN A 166 -15.02 -20.78 18.73
N THR A 167 -14.52 -20.90 17.49
CA THR A 167 -15.37 -20.76 16.30
C THR A 167 -16.07 -22.06 15.88
N LEU A 168 -15.66 -23.20 16.45
CA LEU A 168 -16.23 -24.52 16.19
C LEU A 168 -17.29 -24.96 17.21
N ASN A 169 -17.41 -24.23 18.33
CA ASN A 169 -18.47 -24.35 19.34
C ASN A 169 -19.51 -23.25 19.17
#